data_AF-A0A7W6LUI8-F1
#
_entry.id   AF-A0A7W6LUI8-F1
#
_cell.length_a   1.000
_cell.length_b   1.000
_cell.length_c   1.000
_cell.angle_alpha   90.00
_cell.angle_beta   90.00
_cell.angle_gamma   90.00
#
_symmetry.space_group_name_H-M   'P 1'
#
loop_
_entity.id
_entity.type
_entity.pdbx_description
1 polymer ?
#
loop_
_entity_poly.entity_id
_entity_poly.type
_entity_poly.pdbx_seq_one_letter_code
_entity_poly.pdbx_strand_id
1 'polypeptide(L)'
;MLLADSNALGNPQLKTYLAASRDHHIALSDLTLVEMRKEHAITNSRMSLRIASQFPSQVFVLKRTHEILELNMAANSDVNALFDYMACAELNQDMLDLSTVPVPERLKVRMAALEPEAANVIAELGKQMQDLQEALVDITKEFKPDQVKQLRTGRDVAEDTRQTLFRLLKETTARFFIDNQQSLNRKGILLTEARGM
;
A
#
# COMPACT_ATOMS: atom_id res chain seq x y z
N MET A 1 -0.36 -18.34 -0.89
CA MET A 1 0.38 -17.07 -1.09
C MET A 1 -0.12 -16.06 -0.09
N LEU A 2 0.77 -15.28 0.53
CA LEU A 2 0.44 -14.24 1.50
C LEU A 2 0.87 -12.87 0.99
N LEU A 3 0.14 -11.82 1.34
CA LEU A 3 0.61 -10.44 1.20
C LEU A 3 1.44 -10.09 2.44
N ALA A 4 2.73 -9.79 2.25
CA ALA A 4 3.62 -9.44 3.36
C ALA A 4 3.79 -7.92 3.43
N ASP A 5 3.56 -7.35 4.60
CA ASP A 5 3.92 -5.97 4.92
C ASP A 5 5.39 -5.88 5.38
N SER A 6 5.89 -4.66 5.58
CA SER A 6 7.27 -4.43 6.01
C SER A 6 7.60 -5.08 7.36
N ASN A 7 6.63 -5.18 8.28
CA ASN A 7 6.81 -5.80 9.59
C ASN A 7 6.95 -7.33 9.49
N ALA A 8 6.15 -7.98 8.65
CA ALA A 8 6.19 -9.42 8.44
C ALA A 8 7.53 -9.90 7.86
N LEU A 9 8.19 -9.06 7.06
CA LEU A 9 9.48 -9.37 6.44
C LEU A 9 10.61 -9.66 7.46
N GLY A 10 10.56 -9.01 8.63
CA GLY A 10 11.50 -9.26 9.73
C GLY A 10 11.10 -10.41 10.67
N ASN A 11 9.88 -10.93 10.55
CA ASN A 11 9.33 -11.90 11.49
C ASN A 11 9.89 -13.31 11.24
N PRO A 12 10.46 -14.00 12.26
CA PRO A 12 10.96 -15.37 12.12
C PRO A 12 9.93 -16.39 11.60
N GLN A 13 8.63 -16.17 11.85
CA GLN A 13 7.56 -17.04 11.36
C GLN A 13 7.48 -17.06 9.82
N LEU A 14 7.89 -15.97 9.16
CA LEU A 14 7.97 -15.93 7.70
C LEU A 14 8.95 -16.99 7.17
N LYS A 15 10.10 -17.16 7.83
CA LYS A 15 11.08 -18.19 7.47
C LYS A 15 10.48 -19.60 7.62
N THR A 16 9.76 -19.84 8.71
CA THR A 16 9.07 -21.12 8.94
C THR A 16 8.03 -21.39 7.85
N TYR A 17 7.23 -20.39 7.49
CA TYR A 17 6.23 -20.50 6.43
C TYR A 17 6.89 -20.81 5.07
N LEU A 18 7.88 -20.03 4.64
CA LEU A 18 8.55 -20.22 3.34
C LEU A 18 9.32 -21.55 3.26
N ALA A 19 9.95 -21.99 4.35
CA ALA A 19 10.68 -23.25 4.40
C ALA A 19 9.78 -24.49 4.40
N ALA A 20 8.51 -24.36 4.83
CA ALA A 20 7.60 -25.50 4.96
C ALA A 20 7.17 -26.07 3.60
N SER A 21 7.13 -25.27 2.53
CA SER A 21 6.81 -25.73 1.18
C SER A 21 7.33 -24.77 0.12
N ARG A 22 7.76 -25.31 -1.03
CA ARG A 22 8.10 -24.50 -2.21
C ARG A 22 6.89 -23.81 -2.84
N ASP A 23 5.68 -24.26 -2.51
CA ASP A 23 4.42 -23.65 -2.97
C ASP A 23 3.98 -22.47 -2.09
N HIS A 24 4.68 -22.23 -0.98
CA HIS A 24 4.42 -21.09 -0.12
C HIS A 24 5.09 -19.84 -0.66
N HIS A 25 4.29 -18.92 -1.18
CA HIS A 25 4.78 -17.67 -1.77
C HIS A 25 4.35 -16.47 -0.93
N ILE A 26 5.12 -15.39 -1.04
CA ILE A 26 4.72 -14.06 -0.59
C ILE A 26 4.67 -13.08 -1.77
N ALA A 27 3.79 -12.10 -1.68
CA ALA A 27 3.74 -10.94 -2.54
C ALA A 27 4.06 -9.69 -1.71
N LEU A 28 4.82 -8.75 -2.29
CA LEU A 28 5.14 -7.45 -1.71
C LEU A 28 4.39 -6.37 -2.48
N SER A 29 3.72 -5.47 -1.76
CA SER A 29 3.16 -4.27 -2.38
C SER A 29 4.26 -3.27 -2.78
N ASP A 30 3.95 -2.39 -3.72
CA ASP A 30 4.77 -1.22 -4.03
C ASP A 30 5.06 -0.38 -2.78
N LEU A 31 4.07 -0.20 -1.90
CA LEU A 31 4.23 0.50 -0.63
C LEU A 31 5.24 -0.19 0.30
N THR A 32 5.25 -1.53 0.36
CA THR A 32 6.24 -2.27 1.16
C THR A 32 7.66 -2.00 0.68
N LEU A 33 7.86 -1.88 -0.64
CA LEU A 33 9.15 -1.53 -1.24
C LEU A 33 9.53 -0.06 -0.98
N VAL A 34 8.55 0.85 -0.97
CA VAL A 34 8.77 2.25 -0.58
C VAL A 34 9.21 2.34 0.88
N GLU A 35 8.52 1.66 1.78
CA GLU A 35 8.81 1.69 3.22
C GLU A 35 10.23 1.24 3.56
N MET A 36 10.74 0.19 2.91
CA MET A 36 12.12 -0.28 3.13
C MET A 36 13.20 0.64 2.55
N ARG A 37 12.83 1.58 1.67
CA ARG A 37 13.73 2.50 0.97
C ARG A 37 13.69 3.94 1.49
N LYS A 38 12.68 4.32 2.27
CA LYS A 38 12.41 5.72 2.65
C LYS A 38 13.53 6.44 3.40
N GLU A 39 14.36 5.70 4.13
CA GLU A 39 15.49 6.22 4.90
C GLU A 39 16.50 5.08 5.03
N HIS A 40 17.80 5.36 4.89
CA HIS A 40 18.85 4.35 5.00
C HIS A 40 18.58 3.11 4.13
N ALA A 41 18.24 3.32 2.85
CA ALA A 41 17.62 2.32 1.98
C ALA A 41 18.37 0.99 1.93
N ILE A 42 19.71 1.02 1.89
CA ILE A 42 20.54 -0.20 1.87
C ILE A 42 20.37 -0.98 3.18
N THR A 43 20.50 -0.32 4.33
CA THR A 43 20.44 -0.95 5.65
C THR A 43 19.05 -1.52 5.90
N ASN A 44 18.01 -0.72 5.63
CA ASN A 44 16.63 -1.12 5.86
C ASN A 44 16.20 -2.22 4.88
N SER A 45 16.50 -2.11 3.59
CA SER A 45 16.23 -3.17 2.62
C SER A 45 16.97 -4.47 2.97
N ARG A 46 18.22 -4.40 3.44
CA ARG A 46 18.98 -5.57 3.90
C ARG A 46 18.30 -6.24 5.10
N MET A 47 17.83 -5.47 6.07
CA MET A 47 17.16 -5.99 7.25
C MET A 47 15.82 -6.64 6.89
N SER A 48 14.98 -5.94 6.13
CA SER A 48 13.68 -6.43 5.69
C SER A 48 13.81 -7.68 4.81
N LEU A 49 14.68 -7.67 3.81
CA LEU A 49 14.77 -8.77 2.85
C LEU A 49 15.65 -9.93 3.31
N ARG A 50 16.21 -9.90 4.53
CA ARG A 50 17.12 -10.96 5.03
C ARG A 50 16.52 -12.36 5.00
N ILE A 51 15.22 -12.50 5.30
CA ILE A 51 14.53 -13.78 5.26
C ILE A 51 14.12 -14.09 3.82
N ALA A 52 13.51 -13.13 3.13
CA ALA A 52 13.05 -13.27 1.75
C ALA A 52 14.17 -13.68 0.78
N SER A 53 15.40 -13.17 0.97
CA SER A 53 16.56 -13.48 0.15
C SER A 53 17.04 -14.93 0.25
N GLN A 54 16.61 -15.67 1.27
CA GLN A 54 16.86 -17.11 1.38
C GLN A 54 15.90 -17.94 0.50
N PHE A 55 14.82 -17.33 -0.01
CA PHE A 55 13.77 -17.97 -0.79
C PHE A 55 13.38 -17.12 -2.03
N PRO A 56 14.32 -16.70 -2.89
CA PRO A 56 14.06 -15.70 -3.94
C PRO A 56 12.99 -16.13 -4.96
N SER A 57 12.87 -17.43 -5.24
CA SER A 57 11.82 -17.94 -6.14
C SER A 57 10.41 -17.91 -5.54
N GLN A 58 10.28 -17.63 -4.25
CA GLN A 58 9.02 -17.60 -3.51
C GLN A 58 8.52 -16.17 -3.23
N VAL A 59 9.18 -15.15 -3.78
CA VAL A 59 8.92 -13.73 -3.53
C VAL A 59 8.48 -13.05 -4.81
N PHE A 60 7.30 -12.45 -4.79
CA PHE A 60 6.75 -11.67 -5.91
C PHE A 60 6.54 -10.22 -5.51
N VAL A 61 6.56 -9.35 -6.51
CA VAL A 61 6.24 -7.93 -6.40
C VAL A 61 4.93 -7.68 -7.12
N LEU A 62 4.02 -7.01 -6.44
CA LEU A 62 2.78 -6.54 -7.04
C LEU A 62 3.05 -5.29 -7.88
N LYS A 63 2.22 -5.09 -8.90
CA LYS A 63 2.12 -3.81 -9.61
C LYS A 63 1.81 -2.68 -8.65
N ARG A 64 2.05 -1.45 -9.12
CA ARG A 64 1.74 -0.26 -8.34
C ARG A 64 0.26 -0.22 -8.00
N THR A 65 -0.08 0.31 -6.83
CA THR A 65 -1.46 0.29 -6.33
C THR A 65 -2.44 0.92 -7.34
N HIS A 66 -2.07 2.03 -7.99
CA HIS A 66 -2.91 2.66 -9.00
C HIS A 66 -3.10 1.82 -10.27
N GLU A 67 -2.08 1.06 -10.68
CA GLU A 67 -2.18 0.16 -11.84
C GLU A 67 -3.12 -1.01 -11.54
N ILE A 68 -3.09 -1.53 -10.30
CA ILE A 68 -3.99 -2.61 -9.87
C ILE A 68 -5.45 -2.15 -9.87
N LEU A 69 -5.73 -0.92 -9.44
CA LEU A 69 -7.08 -0.35 -9.43
C LEU A 69 -7.68 -0.19 -10.83
N GLU A 70 -6.86 -0.13 -11.88
CA GLU A 70 -7.30 -0.09 -13.28
C GLU A 70 -7.58 -1.48 -13.87
N LEU A 71 -7.24 -2.56 -13.16
CA LEU A 71 -7.46 -3.92 -13.64
C LEU A 71 -8.92 -4.34 -13.50
N ASN A 72 -9.51 -4.79 -14.61
CA ASN A 72 -10.79 -5.47 -14.58
C ASN A 72 -10.57 -6.97 -14.35
N MET A 73 -10.65 -7.40 -13.10
CA MET A 73 -10.50 -8.81 -12.72
C MET A 73 -11.85 -9.50 -12.68
N ALA A 74 -12.08 -10.46 -13.58
CA ALA A 74 -13.33 -11.21 -13.66
C ALA A 74 -13.14 -12.71 -13.36
N ALA A 75 -11.92 -13.22 -13.48
CA ALA A 75 -11.59 -14.63 -13.30
C ALA A 75 -10.34 -14.84 -12.45
N ASN A 76 -10.24 -16.03 -11.82
CA ASN A 76 -9.06 -16.42 -11.05
C ASN A 76 -7.76 -16.47 -11.89
N SER A 77 -7.87 -16.60 -13.22
CA SER A 77 -6.73 -16.53 -14.14
C SER A 77 -6.08 -15.14 -14.20
N ASP A 78 -6.82 -14.10 -13.84
CA ASP A 78 -6.38 -12.70 -13.95
C ASP A 78 -5.41 -12.32 -12.83
N VAL A 79 -5.26 -13.16 -11.80
CA VAL A 79 -4.34 -12.96 -10.68
C VAL A 79 -2.90 -12.74 -11.18
N ASN A 80 -2.51 -13.35 -12.29
CA ASN A 80 -1.19 -13.15 -12.88
C ASN A 80 -0.93 -11.72 -13.35
N ALA A 81 -1.99 -10.94 -13.64
CA ALA A 81 -1.88 -9.53 -14.02
C ALA A 81 -1.53 -8.62 -12.84
N LEU A 82 -1.70 -9.08 -11.60
CA LEU A 82 -1.34 -8.33 -10.39
C LEU A 82 0.17 -8.22 -10.20
N PHE A 83 0.96 -9.12 -10.79
CA PHE A 83 2.41 -9.15 -10.56
C PHE A 83 3.17 -8.28 -11.55
N ASP A 84 4.17 -7.59 -11.03
CA ASP A 84 5.19 -6.93 -11.83
C ASP A 84 6.41 -7.84 -11.94
N TYR A 85 6.47 -8.61 -13.02
CA TYR A 85 7.56 -9.55 -13.26
C TYR A 85 8.92 -8.86 -13.46
N MET A 86 8.95 -7.62 -13.95
CA MET A 86 10.19 -6.85 -14.07
C MET A 86 10.69 -6.45 -12.68
N ALA A 87 9.80 -5.90 -11.84
CA ALA A 87 10.13 -5.59 -10.45
C ALA A 87 10.51 -6.84 -9.64
N CYS A 88 9.92 -8.00 -9.93
CA CYS A 88 10.33 -9.28 -9.33
C CYS A 88 11.79 -9.63 -9.68
N ALA A 89 12.17 -9.53 -10.95
CA ALA A 89 13.53 -9.81 -11.40
C ALA A 89 14.54 -8.84 -10.79
N GLU A 90 14.18 -7.56 -10.74
CA GLU A 90 14.99 -6.52 -10.10
C GLU A 90 15.15 -6.72 -8.59
N LEU A 91 14.07 -7.09 -7.88
CA LEU A 91 14.12 -7.37 -6.45
C LEU A 91 15.00 -8.59 -6.17
N ASN A 92 14.91 -9.63 -6.98
CA ASN A 92 15.79 -10.80 -6.86
C ASN A 92 17.25 -10.40 -7.00
N GLN A 93 17.55 -9.51 -7.95
CA GLN A 93 18.90 -9.01 -8.14
C GLN A 93 19.37 -8.16 -6.95
N ASP A 94 18.50 -7.29 -6.41
CA ASP A 94 18.78 -6.48 -5.23
C ASP A 94 19.04 -7.36 -4.00
N MET A 95 18.26 -8.43 -3.80
CA MET A 95 18.45 -9.36 -2.69
C MET A 95 19.83 -10.04 -2.72
N LEU A 96 20.30 -10.42 -3.91
CA LEU A 96 21.65 -10.96 -4.11
C LEU A 96 22.73 -9.92 -3.78
N ASP A 97 22.57 -8.69 -4.27
CA ASP A 97 23.53 -7.61 -4.01
C ASP A 97 23.59 -7.21 -2.54
N LEU A 98 22.44 -7.15 -1.88
CA LEU A 98 22.33 -6.83 -0.45
C LEU A 98 23.04 -7.89 0.41
N SER A 99 23.14 -9.14 -0.06
CA SER A 99 23.88 -10.21 0.60
C SER A 99 25.41 -10.11 0.42
N THR A 100 25.88 -9.30 -0.52
CA THR A 100 27.31 -9.12 -0.81
C THR A 100 27.91 -8.04 0.09
N VAL A 101 29.15 -8.27 0.57
CA VAL A 101 29.89 -7.32 1.41
C VAL A 101 31.30 -7.11 0.82
N PRO A 102 31.68 -5.87 0.44
CA PRO A 102 30.87 -4.65 0.46
C PRO A 102 29.73 -4.68 -0.58
N VAL A 103 28.70 -3.84 -0.37
CA VAL A 103 27.59 -3.70 -1.32
C VAL A 103 28.12 -3.24 -2.68
N PRO A 104 27.70 -3.86 -3.80
CA PRO A 104 28.09 -3.44 -5.14
C PRO A 104 27.71 -1.98 -5.43
N GLU A 105 28.58 -1.28 -6.17
CA GLU A 105 28.38 0.15 -6.46
C GLU A 105 27.08 0.44 -7.21
N ARG A 106 26.69 -0.47 -8.12
CA ARG A 106 25.40 -0.37 -8.83
C ARG A 106 24.20 -0.31 -7.89
N LEU A 107 24.21 -1.09 -6.81
CA LEU A 107 23.11 -1.09 -5.85
C LEU A 107 23.13 0.19 -5.01
N LYS A 108 24.31 0.71 -4.66
CA LYS A 108 24.41 2.01 -3.96
C LYS A 108 23.83 3.14 -4.80
N VAL A 109 24.21 3.24 -6.07
CA VAL A 109 23.69 4.26 -6.99
C VAL A 109 22.17 4.14 -7.12
N ARG A 110 21.67 2.92 -7.30
CA ARG A 110 20.22 2.67 -7.38
C ARG A 110 19.49 3.08 -6.10
N MET A 111 19.97 2.66 -4.93
CA MET A 111 19.33 2.97 -3.65
C MET A 111 19.39 4.47 -3.33
N ALA A 112 20.47 5.16 -3.72
CA ALA A 112 20.56 6.61 -3.60
C ALA A 112 19.55 7.37 -4.49
N ALA A 113 19.12 6.78 -5.61
CA ALA A 113 18.06 7.34 -6.45
C ALA A 113 16.66 7.02 -5.90
N LEU A 114 16.45 5.82 -5.35
CA LEU A 114 15.15 5.37 -4.84
C LEU A 114 14.79 5.94 -3.47
N GLU A 115 15.77 6.24 -2.61
CA GLU A 115 15.55 6.80 -1.27
C GLU A 115 14.77 8.13 -1.29
N PRO A 116 15.16 9.16 -2.07
CA PRO A 116 14.39 10.40 -2.15
C PRO A 116 13.00 10.21 -2.78
N GLU A 117 12.86 9.30 -3.75
CA GLU A 117 11.55 8.95 -4.32
C GLU A 117 10.63 8.36 -3.25
N ALA A 118 11.14 7.40 -2.47
CA ALA A 118 10.39 6.76 -1.39
C ALA A 118 10.03 7.75 -0.27
N ALA A 119 10.96 8.63 0.12
CA ALA A 119 10.70 9.69 1.08
C ALA A 119 9.59 10.63 0.62
N ASN A 120 9.58 11.02 -0.66
CA ASN A 120 8.54 11.86 -1.24
C ASN A 120 7.17 11.17 -1.25
N VAL A 121 7.10 9.88 -1.60
CA VAL A 121 5.84 9.12 -1.58
C VAL A 121 5.24 9.10 -0.17
N ILE A 122 6.06 8.83 0.85
CA ILE A 122 5.59 8.81 2.25
C ILE A 122 5.16 10.21 2.71
N ALA A 123 5.90 11.25 2.33
CA ALA A 123 5.56 12.63 2.67
C ALA A 123 4.22 13.05 2.04
N GLU A 124 4.00 12.73 0.78
CA GLU A 124 2.77 13.06 0.06
C GLU A 124 1.58 12.27 0.63
N LEU A 125 1.74 10.97 0.93
CA LEU A 125 0.71 10.19 1.64
C LEU A 125 0.39 10.79 3.01
N GLY A 126 1.40 11.27 3.74
CA GLY A 126 1.22 11.95 5.02
C GLY A 126 0.39 13.22 4.89
N LYS A 127 0.65 14.03 3.86
CA LYS A 127 -0.11 15.24 3.56
C LYS A 127 -1.56 14.93 3.16
N GLN A 128 -1.75 13.96 2.26
CA GLN A 128 -3.09 13.52 1.85
C GLN A 128 -3.92 12.99 3.02
N MET A 129 -3.28 12.30 3.97
CA MET A 129 -3.94 11.85 5.19
C MET A 129 -4.29 13.00 6.14
N GLN A 130 -3.48 14.07 6.21
CA GLN A 130 -3.81 15.27 6.98
C GLN A 130 -5.02 15.98 6.37
N ASP A 131 -5.04 16.19 5.06
CA ASP A 131 -6.16 16.79 4.35
C ASP A 131 -7.45 15.97 4.55
N LEU A 132 -7.32 14.62 4.53
CA LEU A 132 -8.42 13.72 4.82
C LEU A 132 -8.92 13.84 6.27
N GLN A 133 -8.00 13.95 7.23
CA GLN A 133 -8.35 14.12 8.64
C GLN A 133 -9.08 15.44 8.86
N GLU A 134 -8.62 16.55 8.26
CA GLU A 134 -9.31 17.84 8.32
C GLU A 134 -10.71 17.74 7.72
N ALA A 135 -10.86 17.12 6.55
CA ALA A 135 -12.15 16.88 5.92
C ALA A 135 -13.08 16.04 6.82
N LEU A 136 -12.56 15.00 7.48
CA LEU A 136 -13.32 14.17 8.42
C LEU A 136 -13.75 14.97 9.66
N VAL A 137 -12.89 15.82 10.20
CA VAL A 137 -13.22 16.69 11.35
C VAL A 137 -14.31 17.69 10.98
N ASP A 138 -14.21 18.33 9.81
CA ASP A 138 -15.25 19.24 9.33
C ASP A 138 -16.59 18.53 9.13
N ILE A 139 -16.53 17.31 8.61
CA ILE A 139 -17.68 16.43 8.46
C ILE A 139 -18.32 16.06 9.81
N THR A 140 -17.54 15.95 10.89
CA THR A 140 -18.12 15.70 12.22
C THR A 140 -19.02 16.84 12.70
N LYS A 141 -18.86 18.06 12.16
CA LYS A 141 -19.73 19.22 12.45
C LYS A 141 -21.14 19.06 11.85
N GLU A 142 -21.33 18.15 10.90
CA GLU A 142 -22.65 17.85 10.33
C GLU A 142 -23.52 16.99 11.26
N PHE A 143 -22.92 16.32 12.25
CA PHE A 143 -23.69 15.55 13.23
C PHE A 143 -24.31 16.47 14.29
N LYS A 144 -25.59 16.22 14.58
CA LYS A 144 -26.28 16.85 15.70
C LYS A 144 -25.78 16.30 17.05
N PRO A 145 -25.91 17.05 18.16
CA PRO A 145 -25.37 16.64 19.47
C PRO A 145 -25.88 15.28 19.98
N ASP A 146 -27.12 14.92 19.67
CA ASP A 146 -27.74 13.62 19.95
C ASP A 146 -27.14 12.50 19.10
N GLN A 147 -26.86 12.76 17.82
CA GLN A 147 -26.16 11.82 16.93
C GLN A 147 -24.71 11.59 17.38
N VAL A 148 -23.99 12.65 17.80
CA VAL A 148 -22.64 12.52 18.38
C VAL A 148 -22.68 11.67 19.66
N LYS A 149 -23.69 11.85 20.50
CA LYS A 149 -23.88 11.04 21.71
C LYS A 149 -24.12 9.57 21.37
N GLN A 150 -24.94 9.27 20.36
CA GLN A 150 -25.19 7.90 19.87
C GLN A 150 -23.92 7.25 19.32
N LEU A 151 -23.13 7.97 18.52
CA LEU A 151 -21.88 7.47 17.96
C LEU A 151 -20.83 7.19 19.05
N ARG A 152 -20.75 8.06 20.07
CA ARG A 152 -19.81 7.88 21.19
C ARG A 152 -20.15 6.68 22.09
N THR A 153 -21.44 6.42 22.32
CA THR A 153 -21.89 5.34 23.21
C THR A 153 -22.10 4.01 22.50
N GLY A 154 -22.26 4.02 21.18
CA GLY A 154 -22.57 2.84 20.36
C GLY A 154 -23.94 2.22 20.65
N ARG A 155 -24.82 2.92 21.38
CA ARG A 155 -26.14 2.44 21.78
C ARG A 155 -27.24 3.23 21.07
N ASP A 156 -28.29 2.52 20.67
CA ASP A 156 -29.51 3.09 20.06
C ASP A 156 -29.20 4.03 18.88
N VAL A 157 -28.24 3.63 18.03
CA VAL A 157 -27.86 4.40 16.84
C VAL A 157 -29.06 4.43 15.88
N ALA A 158 -29.67 5.60 15.76
CA ALA A 158 -30.83 5.81 14.92
C ALA A 158 -30.45 5.67 13.43
N GLU A 159 -31.43 5.31 12.61
CA GLU A 159 -31.20 5.11 11.18
C GLU A 159 -30.73 6.39 10.48
N ASP A 160 -31.21 7.56 10.91
CA ASP A 160 -30.76 8.87 10.44
C ASP A 160 -29.26 9.11 10.74
N THR A 161 -28.79 8.67 11.90
CA THR A 161 -27.36 8.73 12.28
C THR A 161 -26.52 7.80 11.41
N ARG A 162 -27.01 6.58 11.11
CA ARG A 162 -26.34 5.66 10.18
C ARG A 162 -26.27 6.23 8.77
N GLN A 163 -27.38 6.77 8.26
CA GLN A 163 -27.42 7.36 6.91
C GLN A 163 -26.47 8.55 6.79
N THR A 164 -26.44 9.40 7.80
CA THR A 164 -25.49 10.52 7.88
C THR A 164 -24.05 10.00 7.88
N LEU A 165 -23.72 9.00 8.71
CA LEU A 165 -22.39 8.38 8.74
C LEU A 165 -21.98 7.77 7.38
N PHE A 166 -22.86 7.00 6.75
CA PHE A 166 -22.57 6.36 5.45
C PHE A 166 -22.46 7.37 4.31
N ARG A 167 -23.31 8.40 4.28
CA ARG A 167 -23.21 9.49 3.30
C ARG A 167 -21.86 10.17 3.42
N LEU A 168 -21.49 10.54 4.65
CA LEU A 168 -20.25 11.23 4.94
C LEU A 168 -19.03 10.38 4.59
N LEU A 169 -19.02 9.10 4.99
CA LEU A 169 -17.96 8.16 4.60
C LEU A 169 -17.81 8.09 3.08
N LYS A 170 -18.92 7.95 2.33
CA LYS A 170 -18.90 7.93 0.86
C LYS A 170 -18.37 9.23 0.27
N GLU A 171 -18.77 10.38 0.80
CA GLU A 171 -18.33 11.69 0.31
C GLU A 171 -16.83 11.91 0.56
N THR A 172 -16.34 11.56 1.76
CA THR A 172 -14.92 11.65 2.09
C THR A 172 -14.08 10.70 1.26
N THR A 173 -14.51 9.44 1.13
CA THR A 173 -13.82 8.43 0.32
C THR A 173 -13.81 8.81 -1.15
N ALA A 174 -14.94 9.27 -1.71
CA ALA A 174 -15.01 9.71 -3.09
C ALA A 174 -14.09 10.92 -3.35
N ARG A 175 -14.07 11.89 -2.42
CA ARG A 175 -13.20 13.06 -2.53
C ARG A 175 -11.73 12.69 -2.44
N PHE A 176 -11.38 11.81 -1.52
CA PHE A 176 -10.05 11.22 -1.44
C PHE A 176 -9.64 10.54 -2.75
N PHE A 177 -10.51 9.74 -3.38
CA PHE A 177 -10.19 9.12 -4.67
C PHE A 177 -10.01 10.14 -5.80
N ILE A 178 -10.85 11.19 -5.86
CA ILE A 178 -10.78 12.24 -6.88
C ILE A 178 -9.49 13.06 -6.75
N ASP A 179 -9.19 13.51 -5.53
CA ASP A 179 -8.03 14.36 -5.26
C ASP A 179 -6.72 13.60 -5.52
N ASN A 180 -6.74 12.27 -5.32
CA ASN A 180 -5.57 11.40 -5.52
C ASN A 180 -5.48 10.75 -6.91
N GLN A 181 -6.47 10.95 -7.79
CA GLN A 181 -6.40 10.52 -9.20
C GLN A 181 -5.56 11.47 -10.07
N GLN A 182 -5.30 12.71 -9.65
CA GLN A 182 -4.81 13.76 -10.55
C GLN A 182 -3.31 13.75 -10.87
N SER A 183 -2.49 12.84 -10.32
CA SER A 183 -1.04 12.87 -10.61
C SER A 183 -0.59 12.18 -11.90
N LEU A 184 -1.48 11.55 -12.69
CA LEU A 184 -1.12 10.88 -13.95
C LEU A 184 -2.10 11.15 -15.10
N ASN A 185 -2.20 12.42 -15.53
CA ASN A 185 -2.46 12.82 -16.92
C ASN A 185 -3.53 12.04 -17.74
N ARG A 186 -4.69 11.71 -17.16
CA ARG A 186 -5.88 11.24 -17.89
C ARG A 186 -7.16 11.84 -17.29
N LYS A 187 -8.17 12.02 -18.17
CA LYS A 187 -9.47 12.63 -17.87
C LYS A 187 -10.07 12.01 -16.60
N GLY A 188 -10.24 12.84 -15.57
CA GLY A 188 -10.79 12.43 -14.28
C GLY A 188 -12.18 11.81 -14.40
N ILE A 189 -12.43 10.83 -13.54
CA ILE A 189 -13.73 10.16 -13.41
C ILE A 189 -14.75 11.17 -12.86
N LEU A 190 -15.92 11.25 -13.48
CA LEU A 190 -16.98 12.15 -13.02
C LEU A 190 -17.51 11.66 -11.66
N LEU A 191 -17.88 12.59 -10.77
CA LEU A 191 -18.38 12.30 -9.41
C LEU A 191 -19.62 11.37 -9.39
N THR A 192 -20.32 11.26 -10.51
CA THR A 192 -21.42 10.32 -10.75
C THR A 192 -20.96 8.88 -10.97
N GLU A 193 -19.80 8.67 -11.60
CA GLU A 193 -19.22 7.34 -11.87
C GLU A 193 -18.60 6.74 -10.61
N ALA A 194 -17.98 7.57 -9.76
CA ALA A 194 -17.44 7.15 -8.45
C ALA A 194 -18.52 6.74 -7.43
N ARG A 195 -19.78 7.13 -7.65
CA ARG A 195 -20.91 6.84 -6.75
C ARG A 195 -21.64 5.53 -7.06
N GLY A 196 -21.29 4.82 -8.14
CA GLY A 196 -21.92 3.57 -8.52
C GLY A 196 -23.43 3.71 -8.70
N MET A 197 -23.84 4.36 -9.79
CA MET A 197 -25.15 4.14 -10.42
C MET A 197 -24.93 3.49 -11.77
#